data_AF-A0A842KZ37-F1
#
_entry.id   AF-A0A842KZ37-F1
#
_cell.length_a   1.000
_cell.length_b   1.000
_cell.length_c   1.000
_cell.angle_alpha   90.00
_cell.angle_beta   90.00
_cell.angle_gamma   90.00
#
_symmetry.space_group_name_H-M   'P 1'
#
loop_
_entity.id
_entity.type
_entity.pdbx_description
1 polymer ?
#
loop_
_entity_poly.entity_id
_entity_poly.type
_entity_poly.pdbx_seq_one_letter_code
_entity_poly.pdbx_strand_id
1 'polypeptide(L)'
;ADPEYYKIFPLSKENFKPIKEVESGRKIAFVDGGNQEVLGAANFSIQINRVYFNIFDGEKRILKGSLPNRVEFFSVTYSSFRNGEIFYDTSLFALRDSFKKLLPSESDLSFSSSDRTVMIGTMRADISRVASIARRFAEWSYAFHIVNNELEKGDVIMLDGSLQTAFTNESRYSNELYKIAKSKEVIVTGLSKTCRLLTNTGLSLLGAVSKLADETPYNSWYFPVAEAMSPDHNAIIYVIKLSPKAERIFRFEIYREQFLELGEREVDEVFSQLAKNSQDVSFPGYPYGLIDADNFSRVGDDEVEEYKILLLSEISKQGKWSKFAKYIRTVDAHAVLNMLGGT
;
A
#
# COMPACT_ATOMS: atom_id res chain seq x y z
N ALA A 1 17.29 -14.80 -1.83
CA ALA A 1 15.96 -15.23 -1.36
C ALA A 1 16.04 -16.71 -1.02
N ASP A 2 15.21 -17.18 -0.09
CA ASP A 2 15.16 -18.60 0.25
C ASP A 2 14.63 -19.40 -0.96
N PRO A 3 15.37 -20.38 -1.48
CA PRO A 3 14.95 -21.16 -2.64
C PRO A 3 13.69 -22.01 -2.38
N GLU A 4 13.31 -22.25 -1.12
CA GLU A 4 12.04 -22.91 -0.79
C GLU A 4 10.83 -22.05 -1.16
N TYR A 5 10.97 -20.72 -1.07
CA TYR A 5 9.87 -19.77 -1.26
C TYR A 5 9.99 -18.95 -2.54
N TYR A 6 11.13 -18.97 -3.23
CA TYR A 6 11.39 -18.15 -4.40
C TYR A 6 12.08 -18.93 -5.51
N LYS A 7 11.48 -18.92 -6.69
CA LYS A 7 12.15 -19.33 -7.94
C LYS A 7 12.62 -18.09 -8.68
N ILE A 8 13.93 -17.89 -8.74
CA ILE A 8 14.55 -16.70 -9.33
C ILE A 8 14.79 -16.93 -10.83
N PHE A 9 14.47 -15.93 -11.65
CA PHE A 9 14.83 -15.92 -13.06
C PHE A 9 16.25 -15.34 -13.24
N PRO A 10 17.07 -15.90 -14.15
CA PRO A 10 18.41 -15.38 -14.39
C PRO A 10 18.42 -13.91 -14.77
N LEU A 11 19.37 -13.14 -14.25
CA LEU A 11 19.63 -11.77 -14.68
C LEU A 11 20.40 -11.79 -16.01
N SER A 12 19.68 -12.01 -17.11
CA SER A 12 20.21 -12.15 -18.48
C SER A 12 19.47 -11.23 -19.43
N LYS A 13 20.18 -10.60 -20.38
CA LYS A 13 19.60 -9.63 -21.33
C LYS A 13 18.54 -10.24 -22.26
N GLU A 14 18.56 -11.54 -22.45
CA GLU A 14 17.60 -12.29 -23.26
C GLU A 14 16.22 -12.38 -22.59
N ASN A 15 16.12 -12.09 -21.29
CA ASN A 15 14.87 -12.12 -20.54
C ASN A 15 14.06 -10.82 -20.65
N PHE A 16 14.59 -9.77 -21.28
CA PHE A 16 13.83 -8.56 -21.56
C PHE A 16 12.76 -8.83 -22.62
N LYS A 17 11.54 -8.39 -22.34
CA LYS A 17 10.42 -8.46 -23.28
C LYS A 17 9.90 -7.06 -23.57
N PRO A 18 9.64 -6.70 -24.84
CA PRO A 18 9.05 -5.40 -25.16
C PRO A 18 7.61 -5.35 -24.66
N ILE A 19 7.18 -4.19 -24.17
CA ILE A 19 5.75 -3.93 -23.97
C ILE A 19 5.15 -3.69 -25.35
N LYS A 20 4.27 -4.60 -25.79
CA LYS A 20 3.56 -4.46 -27.06
C LYS A 20 2.33 -3.58 -26.85
N GLU A 21 2.05 -2.70 -27.79
CA GLU A 21 0.78 -1.97 -27.78
C GLU A 21 -0.35 -2.91 -28.18
N VAL A 22 -1.32 -3.08 -27.28
CA VAL A 22 -2.49 -3.92 -27.50
C VAL A 22 -3.74 -3.10 -27.22
N GLU A 23 -4.71 -3.18 -28.12
CA GLU A 23 -6.05 -2.67 -27.84
C GLU A 23 -6.71 -3.55 -26.78
N SER A 24 -7.19 -2.91 -25.73
CA SER A 24 -7.79 -3.58 -24.58
C SER A 24 -8.84 -2.66 -23.99
N GLY A 25 -9.99 -3.21 -23.63
CA GLY A 25 -11.04 -2.50 -22.87
C GLY A 25 -10.93 -2.70 -21.36
N ARG A 26 -9.82 -3.27 -20.87
CA ARG A 26 -9.58 -3.51 -19.45
C ARG A 26 -9.41 -2.18 -18.72
N LYS A 27 -10.14 -2.03 -17.64
CA LYS A 27 -9.98 -0.90 -16.70
C LYS A 27 -8.96 -1.28 -15.64
N ILE A 28 -8.29 -0.28 -15.09
CA ILE A 28 -7.41 -0.44 -13.94
C ILE A 28 -7.94 0.43 -12.81
N ALA A 29 -8.27 -0.19 -11.68
CA ALA A 29 -8.49 0.51 -10.42
C ALA A 29 -7.18 0.65 -9.67
N PHE A 30 -6.85 1.86 -9.22
CA PHE A 30 -5.67 2.14 -8.42
C PHE A 30 -6.09 2.49 -7.00
N VAL A 31 -5.41 1.91 -6.01
CA VAL A 31 -5.72 2.06 -4.59
C VAL A 31 -4.45 2.46 -3.84
N ASP A 32 -4.58 3.48 -3.00
CA ASP A 32 -3.52 3.93 -2.10
C ASP A 32 -4.12 4.39 -0.76
N GLY A 33 -3.30 4.41 0.27
CA GLY A 33 -3.66 4.78 1.63
C GLY A 33 -2.66 5.74 2.25
N GLY A 34 -3.17 6.83 2.85
CA GLY A 34 -2.41 7.76 3.66
C GLY A 34 -2.87 7.76 5.11
N ASN A 35 -1.95 8.04 6.03
CA ASN A 35 -2.27 8.25 7.44
C ASN A 35 -1.32 9.30 8.05
N GLN A 36 -1.78 9.95 9.10
CA GLN A 36 -0.95 10.85 9.89
C GLN A 36 -1.38 10.82 11.37
N GLU A 37 -0.40 10.90 12.27
CA GLU A 37 -0.66 10.96 13.71
C GLU A 37 -1.16 12.34 14.11
N VAL A 38 -2.35 12.36 14.73
CA VAL A 38 -3.01 13.57 15.25
C VAL A 38 -2.56 13.85 16.67
N LEU A 39 -2.48 12.81 17.49
CA LEU A 39 -2.08 12.90 18.89
C LEU A 39 -1.51 11.57 19.35
N GLY A 40 -0.32 11.59 19.94
CA GLY A 40 0.35 10.37 20.39
C GLY A 40 1.08 10.55 21.72
N ALA A 41 1.36 9.41 22.35
CA ALA A 41 2.24 9.23 23.50
C ALA A 41 2.79 7.80 23.47
N ALA A 42 3.66 7.44 24.42
CA ALA A 42 4.23 6.09 24.48
C ALA A 42 3.17 4.96 24.66
N ASN A 43 1.97 5.29 25.13
CA ASN A 43 0.92 4.33 25.46
C ASN A 43 -0.38 4.51 24.63
N PHE A 44 -0.44 5.49 23.73
CA PHE A 44 -1.53 5.60 22.75
C PHE A 44 -1.09 6.37 21.50
N SER A 45 -1.73 6.11 20.36
CA SER A 45 -1.59 6.87 19.11
C SER A 45 -2.96 7.02 18.48
N ILE A 46 -3.32 8.25 18.13
CA ILE A 46 -4.55 8.58 17.41
C ILE A 46 -4.15 9.08 16.04
N GLN A 47 -4.59 8.38 14.99
CA GLN A 47 -4.25 8.72 13.62
C GLN A 47 -5.51 8.94 12.80
N ILE A 48 -5.46 9.89 11.88
CA ILE A 48 -6.43 9.99 10.79
C ILE A 48 -5.90 9.16 9.62
N ASN A 49 -6.77 8.34 9.06
CA ASN A 49 -6.46 7.44 7.95
C ASN A 49 -7.41 7.73 6.80
N ARG A 50 -6.88 7.62 5.59
CA ARG A 50 -7.60 7.87 4.36
C ARG A 50 -7.19 6.85 3.32
N VAL A 51 -8.16 6.10 2.81
CA VAL A 51 -7.97 5.18 1.67
C VAL A 51 -8.71 5.75 0.48
N TYR A 52 -8.06 5.75 -0.66
CA TYR A 52 -8.58 6.31 -1.90
C TYR A 52 -8.51 5.31 -3.04
N PHE A 53 -9.48 5.39 -3.96
CA PHE A 53 -9.37 4.73 -5.25
C PHE A 53 -9.89 5.57 -6.41
N ASN A 54 -9.34 5.30 -7.59
CA ASN A 54 -9.82 5.75 -8.87
C ASN A 54 -9.81 4.59 -9.87
N ILE A 55 -10.47 4.79 -11.02
CA ILE A 55 -10.50 3.81 -12.10
C ILE A 55 -10.18 4.53 -13.41
N PHE A 56 -9.35 3.90 -14.24
CA PHE A 56 -9.00 4.38 -15.57
C PHE A 56 -9.21 3.32 -16.64
N ASP A 57 -9.59 3.76 -17.84
CA ASP A 57 -9.51 3.03 -19.10
C ASP A 57 -8.44 3.73 -19.94
N GLY A 58 -7.23 3.15 -19.97
CA GLY A 58 -6.03 3.80 -20.49
C GLY A 58 -5.74 5.13 -19.79
N GLU A 59 -5.82 6.21 -20.55
CA GLU A 59 -5.62 7.58 -20.06
C GLU A 59 -6.90 8.19 -19.46
N LYS A 60 -8.06 7.59 -19.71
CA LYS A 60 -9.35 8.20 -19.38
C LYS A 60 -9.83 7.75 -18.01
N ARG A 61 -9.98 8.71 -17.09
CA ARG A 61 -10.61 8.48 -15.79
C ARG A 61 -12.08 8.13 -15.91
N ILE A 62 -12.51 7.13 -15.16
CA ILE A 62 -13.92 6.75 -14.98
C ILE A 62 -14.43 7.38 -13.68
N LEU A 63 -15.49 8.20 -13.78
CA LEU A 63 -16.04 8.96 -12.66
C LEU A 63 -17.29 8.33 -12.03
N LYS A 64 -17.84 7.28 -12.65
CA LYS A 64 -19.05 6.61 -12.17
C LYS A 64 -18.64 5.40 -11.35
N GLY A 65 -19.19 5.30 -10.15
CA GLY A 65 -19.05 4.14 -9.27
C GLY A 65 -20.12 4.13 -8.18
N SER A 66 -20.33 2.98 -7.59
CA SER A 66 -21.26 2.77 -6.47
C SER A 66 -20.60 3.03 -5.10
N LEU A 67 -19.27 2.90 -5.04
CA LEU A 67 -18.45 3.10 -3.86
C LEU A 67 -17.92 4.55 -3.75
N PRO A 68 -17.73 5.06 -2.53
CA PRO A 68 -17.15 6.38 -2.32
C PRO A 68 -15.65 6.39 -2.69
N ASN A 69 -15.18 7.23 -3.62
CA ASN A 69 -13.74 7.24 -3.98
C ASN A 69 -12.78 7.39 -2.78
N ARG A 70 -13.24 7.99 -1.69
CA ARG A 70 -12.47 8.24 -0.47
C ARG A 70 -13.18 7.71 0.77
N VAL A 71 -12.46 6.95 1.59
CA VAL A 71 -12.91 6.45 2.89
C VAL A 71 -11.98 7.00 3.97
N GLU A 72 -12.55 7.63 4.99
CA GLU A 72 -11.82 8.34 6.03
C GLU A 72 -12.26 7.86 7.42
N PHE A 73 -11.29 7.62 8.30
CA PHE A 73 -11.54 7.11 9.64
C PHE A 73 -10.38 7.42 10.59
N PHE A 74 -10.69 7.62 11.87
CA PHE A 74 -9.66 7.63 12.90
C PHE A 74 -9.33 6.21 13.36
N SER A 75 -8.07 5.94 13.62
CA SER A 75 -7.62 4.79 14.41
C SER A 75 -7.12 5.28 15.76
N VAL A 76 -7.57 4.62 16.83
CA VAL A 76 -7.10 4.87 18.19
C VAL A 76 -6.43 3.61 18.68
N THR A 77 -5.11 3.59 18.67
CA THR A 77 -4.31 2.50 19.21
C THR A 77 -3.89 2.83 20.62
N TYR A 78 -4.07 1.91 21.57
CA TYR A 78 -3.68 2.10 22.95
C TYR A 78 -3.07 0.84 23.55
N SER A 79 -2.15 1.03 24.50
CA SER A 79 -1.56 -0.10 25.21
C SER A 79 -2.55 -0.63 26.26
N SER A 80 -2.78 -1.93 26.27
CA SER A 80 -3.48 -2.63 27.35
C SER A 80 -2.58 -3.70 27.96
N PHE A 81 -2.81 -4.03 29.23
CA PHE A 81 -2.07 -5.09 29.92
C PHE A 81 -3.00 -6.27 30.14
N ARG A 82 -2.67 -7.43 29.57
CA ARG A 82 -3.48 -8.65 29.62
C ARG A 82 -2.55 -9.84 29.84
N ASN A 83 -2.88 -10.71 30.79
CA ASN A 83 -2.15 -11.96 31.05
C ASN A 83 -0.62 -11.79 31.24
N GLY A 84 -0.18 -10.68 31.85
CA GLY A 84 1.26 -10.43 32.07
C GLY A 84 1.98 -9.76 30.90
N GLU A 85 1.31 -9.49 29.78
CA GLU A 85 1.88 -8.92 28.57
C GLU A 85 1.23 -7.58 28.20
N ILE A 86 1.98 -6.75 27.47
CA ILE A 86 1.45 -5.52 26.87
C ILE A 86 0.95 -5.83 25.47
N PHE A 87 -0.28 -5.46 25.19
CA PHE A 87 -0.92 -5.48 23.88
C PHE A 87 -1.16 -4.06 23.38
N TYR A 88 -1.17 -3.89 22.07
CA TYR A 88 -1.60 -2.69 21.38
C TYR A 88 -2.91 -3.00 20.67
N ASP A 89 -4.00 -2.48 21.19
CA ASP A 89 -5.34 -2.64 20.64
C ASP A 89 -5.72 -1.40 19.85
N THR A 90 -6.39 -1.59 18.71
CA THR A 90 -6.84 -0.48 17.87
C THR A 90 -8.35 -0.47 17.69
N SER A 91 -8.97 0.66 17.99
CA SER A 91 -10.38 0.94 17.66
C SER A 91 -10.47 1.88 16.46
N LEU A 92 -11.49 1.70 15.62
CA LEU A 92 -11.71 2.41 14.37
C LEU A 92 -12.99 3.26 14.45
N PHE A 93 -12.86 4.54 14.08
CA PHE A 93 -13.95 5.50 14.09
C PHE A 93 -14.10 6.09 12.68
N ALA A 94 -14.98 5.49 11.90
CA ALA A 94 -15.34 5.99 10.58
C ALA A 94 -15.91 7.41 10.64
N LEU A 95 -15.48 8.32 9.76
CA LEU A 95 -16.05 9.68 9.68
C LEU A 95 -17.51 9.68 9.21
N ARG A 96 -17.95 8.61 8.57
CA ARG A 96 -19.34 8.37 8.17
C ARG A 96 -19.75 6.95 8.52
N ASP A 97 -20.95 6.77 9.05
CA ASP A 97 -21.44 5.43 9.41
C ASP A 97 -21.44 4.45 8.23
N SER A 98 -21.70 4.94 7.02
CA SER A 98 -21.66 4.15 5.79
C SER A 98 -20.29 3.55 5.48
N PHE A 99 -19.21 4.09 6.05
CA PHE A 99 -17.85 3.60 5.83
C PHE A 99 -17.48 2.44 6.75
N LYS A 100 -18.18 2.23 7.88
CA LYS A 100 -17.87 1.16 8.84
C LYS A 100 -17.80 -0.23 8.20
N LYS A 101 -18.66 -0.50 7.22
CA LYS A 101 -18.70 -1.77 6.48
C LYS A 101 -17.53 -1.97 5.49
N LEU A 102 -16.73 -0.92 5.26
CA LEU A 102 -15.59 -0.90 4.33
C LEU A 102 -14.24 -0.97 5.07
N LEU A 103 -14.28 -1.01 6.41
CA LEU A 103 -13.11 -1.01 7.27
C LEU A 103 -12.78 -2.44 7.73
N PRO A 104 -11.51 -2.70 8.08
CA PRO A 104 -11.11 -3.98 8.65
C PRO A 104 -11.74 -4.20 10.02
N SER A 105 -11.73 -5.45 10.47
CA SER A 105 -12.21 -5.82 11.80
C SER A 105 -11.25 -5.36 12.89
N GLU A 106 -11.75 -4.66 13.91
CA GLU A 106 -10.96 -4.28 15.09
C GLU A 106 -10.36 -5.50 15.82
N SER A 107 -11.02 -6.67 15.74
CA SER A 107 -10.49 -7.93 16.31
C SER A 107 -9.15 -8.33 15.74
N ASP A 108 -8.86 -7.92 14.51
CA ASP A 108 -7.64 -8.28 13.79
C ASP A 108 -6.52 -7.26 14.05
N LEU A 109 -6.84 -6.15 14.72
CA LEU A 109 -5.92 -5.04 15.03
C LEU A 109 -5.52 -5.01 16.53
N SER A 110 -5.23 -6.19 17.07
CA SER A 110 -4.72 -6.38 18.43
C SER A 110 -3.41 -7.16 18.38
N PHE A 111 -2.30 -6.51 18.73
CA PHE A 111 -0.96 -7.07 18.61
C PHE A 111 -0.28 -7.14 19.98
N SER A 112 0.39 -8.24 20.29
CA SER A 112 1.30 -8.26 21.42
C SER A 112 2.48 -7.32 21.14
N SER A 113 2.95 -6.58 22.14
CA SER A 113 4.13 -5.71 22.01
C SER A 113 5.43 -6.47 21.69
N SER A 114 5.41 -7.81 21.87
CA SER A 114 6.47 -8.75 21.49
C SER A 114 6.15 -9.56 20.22
N ASP A 115 5.09 -9.21 19.48
CA ASP A 115 4.83 -9.80 18.17
C ASP A 115 5.95 -9.41 17.20
N ARG A 116 6.63 -10.43 16.65
CA ARG A 116 7.80 -10.27 15.78
C ARG A 116 7.50 -9.48 14.51
N THR A 117 6.25 -9.47 14.05
CA THR A 117 5.84 -8.75 12.84
C THR A 117 5.80 -7.22 13.03
N VAL A 118 5.66 -6.76 14.28
CA VAL A 118 5.59 -5.33 14.63
C VAL A 118 6.85 -4.82 15.33
N MET A 119 7.65 -5.70 15.91
CA MET A 119 8.93 -5.36 16.54
C MET A 119 9.95 -4.73 15.57
N ILE A 120 10.95 -4.04 16.14
CA ILE A 120 12.14 -3.55 15.42
C ILE A 120 13.37 -4.16 16.07
N GLY A 121 13.99 -5.13 15.41
CA GLY A 121 15.09 -5.90 16.00
C GLY A 121 14.63 -6.62 17.27
N THR A 122 15.27 -6.33 18.40
CA THR A 122 14.91 -6.86 19.72
C THR A 122 14.03 -5.92 20.55
N MET A 123 13.70 -4.73 20.02
CA MET A 123 12.88 -3.74 20.70
C MET A 123 11.39 -3.99 20.47
N ARG A 124 10.58 -3.67 21.50
CA ARG A 124 9.12 -3.68 21.39
C ARG A 124 8.67 -2.75 20.26
N ALA A 125 7.53 -3.08 19.66
CA ALA A 125 6.96 -2.23 18.63
C ALA A 125 6.61 -0.84 19.19
N ASP A 126 6.95 0.18 18.42
CA ASP A 126 6.47 1.54 18.65
C ASP A 126 4.97 1.63 18.34
N ILE A 127 4.20 2.25 19.24
CA ILE A 127 2.73 2.26 19.14
C ILE A 127 2.23 3.07 17.93
N SER A 128 2.95 4.12 17.52
CA SER A 128 2.60 4.90 16.33
C SER A 128 2.77 4.07 15.05
N ARG A 129 3.80 3.19 15.01
CA ARG A 129 3.98 2.23 13.92
C ARG A 129 2.85 1.20 13.91
N VAL A 130 2.44 0.68 15.06
CA VAL A 130 1.31 -0.27 15.14
C VAL A 130 0.00 0.40 14.69
N ALA A 131 -0.22 1.66 15.05
CA ALA A 131 -1.40 2.41 14.64
C ALA A 131 -1.52 2.59 13.11
N SER A 132 -0.40 2.59 12.39
CA SER A 132 -0.38 2.66 10.91
C SER A 132 -0.86 1.37 10.22
N ILE A 133 -0.93 0.24 10.94
CA ILE A 133 -1.39 -1.04 10.39
C ILE A 133 -2.87 -0.98 10.01
N ALA A 134 -3.68 -0.21 10.74
CA ALA A 134 -5.10 -0.04 10.45
C ALA A 134 -5.34 0.46 9.01
N ARG A 135 -4.54 1.44 8.55
CA ARG A 135 -4.59 1.95 7.18
C ARG A 135 -4.29 0.86 6.16
N ARG A 136 -3.22 0.09 6.38
CA ARG A 136 -2.80 -0.98 5.47
C ARG A 136 -3.84 -2.09 5.36
N PHE A 137 -4.51 -2.45 6.46
CA PHE A 137 -5.61 -3.42 6.42
C PHE A 137 -6.84 -2.83 5.72
N ALA A 138 -7.08 -1.53 5.87
CA ALA A 138 -8.14 -0.83 5.15
C ALA A 138 -7.87 -0.75 3.64
N GLU A 139 -6.63 -0.61 3.17
CA GLU A 139 -6.29 -0.70 1.74
C GLU A 139 -6.72 -2.07 1.16
N TRP A 140 -6.38 -3.17 1.84
CA TRP A 140 -6.79 -4.52 1.42
C TRP A 140 -8.31 -4.73 1.48
N SER A 141 -8.93 -4.35 2.61
CA SER A 141 -10.37 -4.45 2.80
C SER A 141 -11.12 -3.64 1.72
N TYR A 142 -10.58 -2.47 1.37
CA TYR A 142 -11.23 -1.63 0.38
C TYR A 142 -11.04 -2.14 -1.05
N ALA A 143 -9.85 -2.66 -1.38
CA ALA A 143 -9.61 -3.36 -2.64
C ALA A 143 -10.58 -4.53 -2.85
N PHE A 144 -10.91 -5.30 -1.80
CA PHE A 144 -11.94 -6.34 -1.86
C PHE A 144 -13.30 -5.77 -2.31
N HIS A 145 -13.73 -4.65 -1.72
CA HIS A 145 -14.98 -4.01 -2.10
C HIS A 145 -14.96 -3.46 -3.52
N ILE A 146 -13.84 -2.87 -3.96
CA ILE A 146 -13.68 -2.34 -5.32
C ILE A 146 -13.79 -3.49 -6.34
N VAL A 147 -13.07 -4.59 -6.13
CA VAL A 147 -13.18 -5.78 -6.98
C VAL A 147 -14.63 -6.27 -7.01
N ASN A 148 -15.30 -6.36 -5.85
CA ASN A 148 -16.65 -6.88 -5.78
C ASN A 148 -17.70 -5.99 -6.49
N ASN A 149 -17.59 -4.67 -6.38
CA ASN A 149 -18.68 -3.75 -6.76
C ASN A 149 -18.39 -2.88 -7.99
N GLU A 150 -17.13 -2.64 -8.35
CA GLU A 150 -16.75 -1.67 -9.39
C GLU A 150 -16.08 -2.31 -10.60
N LEU A 151 -15.42 -3.46 -10.42
CA LEU A 151 -14.65 -4.13 -11.47
C LEU A 151 -15.39 -5.30 -12.11
N GLU A 152 -15.14 -5.50 -13.40
CA GLU A 152 -15.73 -6.55 -14.22
C GLU A 152 -14.65 -7.56 -14.67
N LYS A 153 -15.08 -8.65 -15.29
CA LYS A 153 -14.17 -9.68 -15.83
C LYS A 153 -13.09 -9.05 -16.69
N GLY A 154 -11.83 -9.38 -16.40
CA GLY A 154 -10.66 -8.91 -17.12
C GLY A 154 -10.11 -7.57 -16.62
N ASP A 155 -10.84 -6.82 -15.81
CA ASP A 155 -10.30 -5.60 -15.20
C ASP A 155 -9.16 -5.93 -14.23
N VAL A 156 -8.42 -4.89 -13.84
CA VAL A 156 -7.23 -4.99 -13.00
C VAL A 156 -7.44 -4.16 -11.73
N ILE A 157 -7.07 -4.71 -10.58
CA ILE A 157 -6.88 -3.95 -9.34
C ILE A 157 -5.39 -3.79 -9.09
N MET A 158 -4.96 -2.55 -8.81
CA MET A 158 -3.57 -2.18 -8.57
C MET A 158 -3.42 -1.51 -7.21
N LEU A 159 -2.61 -2.13 -6.36
CA LEU A 159 -2.23 -1.59 -5.06
C LEU A 159 -0.91 -0.84 -5.16
N ASP A 160 -0.79 0.32 -4.49
CA ASP A 160 0.51 0.99 -4.32
C ASP A 160 1.38 0.21 -3.32
N GLY A 161 2.32 -0.57 -3.84
CA GLY A 161 3.23 -1.36 -3.04
C GLY A 161 3.39 -2.80 -3.52
N SER A 162 3.85 -3.66 -2.61
CA SER A 162 3.98 -5.10 -2.82
C SER A 162 2.66 -5.79 -2.51
N LEU A 163 2.43 -6.93 -3.17
CA LEU A 163 1.43 -7.92 -2.75
C LEU A 163 1.86 -8.74 -1.53
N GLN A 164 3.09 -8.55 -1.05
CA GLN A 164 3.59 -9.15 0.18
C GLN A 164 2.90 -8.59 1.42
N THR A 165 2.43 -9.48 2.29
CA THR A 165 1.94 -9.16 3.63
C THR A 165 3.05 -9.25 4.66
N ALA A 166 3.00 -8.40 5.70
CA ALA A 166 4.07 -8.26 6.68
C ALA A 166 3.59 -8.40 8.13
N PHE A 167 2.30 -8.18 8.40
CA PHE A 167 1.76 -8.15 9.75
C PHE A 167 0.89 -9.37 10.06
N THR A 168 0.89 -9.80 11.33
CA THR A 168 -0.06 -10.80 11.83
C THR A 168 -1.49 -10.41 11.42
N ASN A 169 -2.29 -11.37 10.95
CA ASN A 169 -3.65 -11.21 10.41
C ASN A 169 -3.76 -10.50 9.05
N GLU A 170 -2.71 -9.86 8.52
CA GLU A 170 -2.80 -9.13 7.24
C GLU A 170 -3.17 -10.05 6.07
N SER A 171 -2.60 -11.25 6.03
CA SER A 171 -2.84 -12.24 4.97
C SER A 171 -4.29 -12.70 4.89
N ARG A 172 -5.10 -12.50 5.94
CA ARG A 172 -6.55 -12.73 5.86
C ARG A 172 -7.20 -11.85 4.79
N TYR A 173 -6.87 -10.56 4.79
CA TYR A 173 -7.48 -9.57 3.91
C TYR A 173 -7.00 -9.74 2.46
N SER A 174 -5.70 -9.99 2.25
CA SER A 174 -5.19 -10.28 0.91
C SER A 174 -5.78 -11.59 0.35
N ASN A 175 -5.95 -12.63 1.18
CA ASN A 175 -6.60 -13.86 0.75
C ASN A 175 -8.08 -13.69 0.41
N GLU A 176 -8.82 -12.85 1.14
CA GLU A 176 -10.21 -12.50 0.78
C GLU A 176 -10.28 -11.77 -0.56
N LEU A 177 -9.37 -10.80 -0.79
CA LEU A 177 -9.21 -10.14 -2.09
C LEU A 177 -8.90 -11.14 -3.21
N TYR A 178 -7.92 -12.02 -3.03
CA TYR A 178 -7.54 -13.01 -4.05
C TYR A 178 -8.70 -13.93 -4.40
N LYS A 179 -9.48 -14.39 -3.40
CA LYS A 179 -10.66 -15.23 -3.61
C LYS A 179 -11.73 -14.54 -4.46
N ILE A 180 -12.10 -13.30 -4.13
CA ILE A 180 -13.12 -12.58 -4.91
C ILE A 180 -12.61 -12.17 -6.30
N ALA A 181 -11.34 -11.81 -6.41
CA ALA A 181 -10.75 -11.44 -7.69
C ALA A 181 -10.67 -12.65 -8.63
N LYS A 182 -10.32 -13.83 -8.12
CA LYS A 182 -10.34 -15.07 -8.89
C LYS A 182 -11.75 -15.43 -9.35
N SER A 183 -12.75 -15.33 -8.49
CA SER A 183 -14.14 -15.66 -8.87
C SER A 183 -14.74 -14.69 -9.89
N LYS A 184 -14.31 -13.41 -9.87
CA LYS A 184 -14.71 -12.39 -10.85
C LYS A 184 -13.80 -12.29 -12.07
N GLU A 185 -12.72 -13.08 -12.12
CA GLU A 185 -11.69 -12.99 -13.15
C GLU A 185 -11.08 -11.57 -13.27
N VAL A 186 -10.89 -10.89 -12.14
CA VAL A 186 -10.24 -9.57 -12.00
C VAL A 186 -8.78 -9.79 -11.60
N ILE A 187 -7.82 -9.21 -12.31
CA ILE A 187 -6.39 -9.45 -12.09
C ILE A 187 -5.88 -8.60 -10.92
N VAL A 188 -5.26 -9.22 -9.92
CA VAL A 188 -4.67 -8.52 -8.77
C VAL A 188 -3.20 -8.22 -9.03
N THR A 189 -2.84 -6.95 -8.89
CA THR A 189 -1.50 -6.44 -9.16
C THR A 189 -1.01 -5.48 -8.08
N GLY A 190 0.31 -5.34 -7.96
CA GLY A 190 0.95 -4.36 -7.09
C GLY A 190 2.09 -3.66 -7.83
N LEU A 191 2.30 -2.38 -7.57
CA LEU A 191 3.42 -1.62 -8.12
C LEU A 191 4.11 -0.84 -7.02
N SER A 192 5.42 -1.06 -6.83
CA SER A 192 6.19 -0.38 -5.78
C SER A 192 6.99 0.79 -6.35
N LYS A 193 6.69 2.02 -5.89
CA LYS A 193 7.46 3.25 -6.16
C LYS A 193 8.94 3.12 -5.81
N THR A 194 9.25 2.38 -4.75
CA THR A 194 10.61 2.16 -4.24
C THR A 194 10.88 0.67 -4.02
N CYS A 195 12.15 0.27 -4.21
CA CYS A 195 12.60 -1.10 -3.98
C CYS A 195 14.00 -1.08 -3.36
N ARG A 196 14.16 -1.79 -2.23
CA ARG A 196 15.43 -1.91 -1.50
C ARG A 196 16.03 -3.32 -1.60
N LEU A 197 15.48 -4.18 -2.45
CA LEU A 197 15.99 -5.54 -2.62
C LEU A 197 17.41 -5.50 -3.18
N LEU A 198 18.25 -6.37 -2.64
CA LEU A 198 19.63 -6.58 -3.08
C LEU A 198 19.74 -7.88 -3.87
N THR A 199 20.64 -7.88 -4.84
CA THR A 199 21.14 -9.09 -5.51
C THR A 199 22.09 -9.86 -4.58
N ASN A 200 22.47 -11.07 -4.97
CA ASN A 200 23.48 -11.85 -4.26
C ASN A 200 24.91 -11.24 -4.33
N THR A 201 25.12 -10.21 -5.16
CA THR A 201 26.37 -9.45 -5.22
C THR A 201 26.33 -8.17 -4.38
N GLY A 202 25.22 -7.91 -3.67
CA GLY A 202 25.04 -6.71 -2.86
C GLY A 202 24.61 -5.46 -3.64
N LEU A 203 24.44 -5.55 -4.97
CA LEU A 203 23.89 -4.46 -5.78
C LEU A 203 22.38 -4.36 -5.61
N SER A 204 21.83 -3.14 -5.70
CA SER A 204 20.38 -2.91 -5.81
C SER A 204 19.81 -3.70 -6.99
N LEU A 205 18.70 -4.41 -6.78
CA LEU A 205 18.00 -5.17 -7.82
C LEU A 205 17.64 -4.26 -9.02
N LEU A 206 17.01 -3.12 -8.75
CA LEU A 206 16.64 -2.18 -9.82
C LEU A 206 17.88 -1.63 -10.51
N GLY A 207 18.95 -1.32 -9.75
CA GLY A 207 20.21 -0.87 -10.35
C GLY A 207 20.84 -1.92 -11.27
N ALA A 208 20.84 -3.19 -10.86
CA ALA A 208 21.38 -4.30 -11.66
C ALA A 208 20.57 -4.54 -12.94
N VAL A 209 19.23 -4.55 -12.86
CA VAL A 209 18.37 -4.69 -14.04
C VAL A 209 18.49 -3.47 -14.96
N SER A 210 18.56 -2.26 -14.41
CA SER A 210 18.76 -1.04 -15.20
C SER A 210 20.07 -1.10 -16.01
N LYS A 211 21.16 -1.58 -15.40
CA LYS A 211 22.45 -1.73 -16.09
C LYS A 211 22.38 -2.75 -17.23
N LEU A 212 21.66 -3.86 -17.04
CA LEU A 212 21.46 -4.86 -18.11
C LEU A 212 20.55 -4.32 -19.24
N ALA A 213 19.64 -3.41 -18.90
CA ALA A 213 18.75 -2.78 -19.88
C ALA A 213 19.49 -1.87 -20.87
N ASP A 214 20.69 -1.39 -20.57
CA ASP A 214 21.49 -0.58 -21.51
C ASP A 214 21.82 -1.34 -22.81
N GLU A 215 21.79 -2.67 -22.78
CA GLU A 215 22.02 -3.54 -23.94
C GLU A 215 20.73 -3.94 -24.66
N THR A 216 19.56 -3.52 -24.19
CA THR A 216 18.27 -3.89 -24.79
C THR A 216 17.85 -2.90 -25.89
N PRO A 217 17.30 -3.36 -27.03
CA PRO A 217 16.79 -2.46 -28.08
C PRO A 217 15.42 -1.85 -27.74
N TYR A 218 14.81 -2.23 -26.62
CA TYR A 218 13.45 -1.85 -26.28
C TYR A 218 13.39 -0.55 -25.48
N ASN A 219 12.52 0.37 -25.90
CA ASN A 219 12.28 1.62 -25.18
C ASN A 219 11.37 1.44 -23.95
N SER A 220 10.48 0.45 -24.00
CA SER A 220 9.57 0.09 -22.92
C SER A 220 9.49 -1.43 -22.86
N TRP A 221 9.63 -1.97 -21.65
CA TRP A 221 9.89 -3.39 -21.46
C TRP A 221 9.46 -3.86 -20.08
N TYR A 222 9.31 -5.17 -19.95
CA TYR A 222 9.18 -5.86 -18.68
C TYR A 222 10.20 -7.00 -18.59
N PHE A 223 10.63 -7.29 -17.37
CA PHE A 223 11.67 -8.24 -17.06
C PHE A 223 11.24 -9.13 -15.88
N PRO A 224 11.08 -10.46 -16.05
CA PRO A 224 10.72 -11.35 -14.95
C PRO A 224 11.90 -11.49 -13.97
N VAL A 225 11.64 -11.31 -12.68
CA VAL A 225 12.66 -11.39 -11.62
C VAL A 225 12.54 -12.66 -10.81
N ALA A 226 11.34 -12.94 -10.29
CA ALA A 226 11.12 -14.12 -9.46
C ALA A 226 9.64 -14.52 -9.44
N GLU A 227 9.41 -15.79 -9.12
CA GLU A 227 8.13 -16.34 -8.71
C GLU A 227 8.20 -16.57 -7.19
N ALA A 228 7.40 -15.82 -6.43
CA ALA A 228 7.26 -15.92 -4.99
C ALA A 228 6.11 -16.87 -4.64
N MET A 229 6.37 -17.81 -3.72
CA MET A 229 5.47 -18.92 -3.38
C MET A 229 5.29 -19.07 -1.86
N SER A 230 5.72 -18.07 -1.08
CA SER A 230 5.47 -18.08 0.37
C SER A 230 4.02 -17.73 0.71
N PRO A 231 3.49 -18.20 1.86
CA PRO A 231 2.16 -17.83 2.31
C PRO A 231 1.90 -16.32 2.37
N ASP A 232 2.93 -15.54 2.74
CA ASP A 232 2.85 -14.08 2.88
C ASP A 232 3.21 -13.34 1.58
N HIS A 233 3.61 -14.05 0.52
CA HIS A 233 3.96 -13.46 -0.78
C HIS A 233 3.82 -14.50 -1.90
N ASN A 234 2.70 -14.40 -2.63
CA ASN A 234 2.31 -15.32 -3.70
C ASN A 234 2.16 -14.56 -5.03
N ALA A 235 3.28 -14.19 -5.65
CA ALA A 235 3.27 -13.27 -6.80
C ALA A 235 4.36 -13.61 -7.83
N ILE A 236 4.11 -13.26 -9.10
CA ILE A 236 5.15 -13.13 -10.10
C ILE A 236 5.68 -11.70 -10.07
N ILE A 237 6.97 -11.57 -9.84
CA ILE A 237 7.67 -10.30 -9.68
C ILE A 237 8.35 -9.94 -11.00
N TYR A 238 8.08 -8.73 -11.47
CA TYR A 238 8.67 -8.10 -12.62
C TYR A 238 9.41 -6.82 -12.24
N VAL A 239 10.33 -6.42 -13.10
CA VAL A 239 10.78 -5.04 -13.23
C VAL A 239 10.27 -4.50 -14.55
N ILE A 240 9.71 -3.30 -14.53
CA ILE A 240 9.06 -2.69 -15.69
C ILE A 240 9.61 -1.29 -15.98
N LYS A 241 9.69 -0.96 -17.27
CA LYS A 241 9.89 0.39 -17.80
C LYS A 241 8.70 0.73 -18.70
N LEU A 242 7.80 1.56 -18.20
CA LEU A 242 6.51 1.88 -18.85
C LEU A 242 6.57 3.03 -19.86
N SER A 243 7.67 3.79 -19.90
CA SER A 243 7.85 4.88 -20.86
C SER A 243 9.30 4.98 -21.34
N PRO A 244 9.54 5.29 -22.62
CA PRO A 244 10.88 5.58 -23.14
C PRO A 244 11.59 6.71 -22.41
N LYS A 245 10.81 7.72 -21.99
CA LYS A 245 11.30 8.94 -21.32
C LYS A 245 11.52 8.75 -19.83
N ALA A 246 11.17 7.59 -19.28
CA ALA A 246 11.33 7.30 -17.86
C ALA A 246 12.79 7.04 -17.51
N GLU A 247 13.31 7.81 -16.56
CA GLU A 247 14.59 7.50 -15.89
C GLU A 247 14.42 6.36 -14.89
N ARG A 248 13.20 6.15 -14.38
CA ARG A 248 12.89 5.17 -13.34
C ARG A 248 12.28 3.90 -13.93
N ILE A 249 12.55 2.81 -13.25
CA ILE A 249 11.94 1.50 -13.45
C ILE A 249 11.33 1.04 -12.12
N PHE A 250 10.29 0.24 -12.19
CA PHE A 250 9.49 -0.11 -11.02
C PHE A 250 9.41 -1.62 -10.83
N ARG A 251 9.25 -2.04 -9.57
CA ARG A 251 8.89 -3.42 -9.26
C ARG A 251 7.38 -3.54 -9.43
N PHE A 252 6.96 -4.54 -10.19
CA PHE A 252 5.56 -4.84 -10.46
C PHE A 252 5.28 -6.31 -10.12
N GLU A 253 4.11 -6.58 -9.58
CA GLU A 253 3.71 -7.90 -9.10
C GLU A 253 2.34 -8.26 -9.66
N ILE A 254 2.18 -9.49 -10.14
CA ILE A 254 0.88 -10.09 -10.47
C ILE A 254 0.65 -11.24 -9.51
N TYR A 255 -0.56 -11.37 -8.95
CA TYR A 255 -0.92 -12.52 -8.13
C TYR A 255 -0.68 -13.83 -8.90
N ARG A 256 0.15 -14.71 -8.33
CA ARG A 256 0.76 -15.83 -9.04
C ARG A 256 -0.26 -16.83 -9.59
N GLU A 257 -1.27 -17.18 -8.82
CA GLU A 257 -2.25 -18.18 -9.26
C GLU A 257 -3.04 -17.69 -10.48
N GLN A 258 -3.35 -16.39 -10.54
CA GLN A 258 -3.96 -15.80 -11.73
C GLN A 258 -2.98 -15.78 -12.89
N PHE A 259 -1.72 -15.40 -12.65
CA PHE A 259 -0.72 -15.39 -13.70
C PHE A 259 -0.55 -16.73 -14.41
N LEU A 260 -0.61 -17.85 -13.67
CA LEU A 260 -0.51 -19.20 -14.26
C LEU A 260 -1.66 -19.52 -15.23
N GLU A 261 -2.78 -18.80 -15.12
CA GLU A 261 -3.97 -18.94 -15.97
C GLU A 261 -3.99 -17.90 -17.11
N LEU A 262 -3.16 -16.84 -17.05
CA LEU A 262 -3.12 -15.78 -18.05
C LEU A 262 -2.33 -16.19 -19.30
N GLY A 263 -2.88 -15.86 -20.48
CA GLY A 263 -2.15 -15.93 -21.74
C GLY A 263 -1.16 -14.76 -21.93
N GLU A 264 -0.17 -14.91 -22.82
CA GLU A 264 0.79 -13.83 -23.15
C GLU A 264 0.08 -12.54 -23.57
N ARG A 265 -1.00 -12.67 -24.36
CA ARG A 265 -1.80 -11.52 -24.79
C ARG A 265 -2.38 -10.74 -23.61
N GLU A 266 -2.88 -11.42 -22.58
CA GLU A 266 -3.53 -10.75 -21.45
C GLU A 266 -2.50 -10.00 -20.59
N VAL A 267 -1.31 -10.58 -20.45
CA VAL A 267 -0.17 -9.90 -19.80
C VAL A 267 0.24 -8.66 -20.60
N ASP A 268 0.34 -8.78 -21.92
CA ASP A 268 0.62 -7.64 -22.81
C ASP A 268 -0.48 -6.57 -22.72
N GLU A 269 -1.76 -6.95 -22.58
CA GLU A 269 -2.88 -6.02 -22.38
C GLU A 269 -2.74 -5.23 -21.06
N VAL A 270 -2.38 -5.90 -19.95
CA VAL A 270 -2.14 -5.24 -18.65
C VAL A 270 -1.00 -4.23 -18.76
N PHE A 271 0.15 -4.63 -19.31
CA PHE A 271 1.29 -3.73 -19.46
C PHE A 271 1.04 -2.60 -20.46
N SER A 272 0.30 -2.85 -21.54
CA SER A 272 -0.07 -1.81 -22.50
C SER A 272 -0.97 -0.76 -21.86
N GLN A 273 -1.97 -1.16 -21.07
CA GLN A 273 -2.84 -0.24 -20.34
C GLN A 273 -2.08 0.57 -19.29
N LEU A 274 -1.15 -0.05 -18.57
CA LEU A 274 -0.26 0.66 -17.64
C LEU A 274 0.65 1.66 -18.34
N ALA A 275 1.22 1.30 -19.49
CA ALA A 275 2.07 2.18 -20.28
C ALA A 275 1.28 3.42 -20.77
N LYS A 276 0.04 3.23 -21.25
CA LYS A 276 -0.86 4.34 -21.61
C LYS A 276 -1.13 5.27 -20.43
N ASN A 277 -1.37 4.70 -19.25
CA ASN A 277 -1.59 5.49 -18.03
C ASN A 277 -0.31 6.17 -17.49
N SER A 278 0.87 5.91 -18.07
CA SER A 278 2.17 6.39 -17.57
C SER A 278 2.84 7.45 -18.45
N GLN A 279 2.04 8.19 -19.24
CA GLN A 279 2.52 9.23 -20.16
C GLN A 279 2.62 10.64 -19.54
N ASP A 280 2.30 10.79 -18.25
CA ASP A 280 2.36 12.09 -17.56
C ASP A 280 3.79 12.66 -17.57
N VAL A 281 3.93 13.90 -18.04
CA VAL A 281 5.23 14.57 -18.22
C VAL A 281 5.87 14.95 -16.88
N SER A 282 5.06 15.18 -15.83
CA SER A 282 5.55 15.52 -14.50
C SER A 282 6.19 14.31 -13.79
N PHE A 283 5.76 13.10 -14.14
CA PHE A 283 6.38 11.87 -13.63
C PHE A 283 6.39 10.73 -14.67
N PRO A 284 7.25 10.81 -15.70
CA PRO A 284 7.24 9.88 -16.82
C PRO A 284 7.49 8.42 -16.38
N GLY A 285 6.65 7.51 -16.89
CA GLY A 285 6.75 6.07 -16.63
C GLY A 285 6.13 5.59 -15.33
N TYR A 286 5.54 6.49 -14.53
CA TYR A 286 4.76 6.12 -13.36
C TYR A 286 3.25 6.29 -13.65
N PRO A 287 2.38 5.30 -13.36
CA PRO A 287 0.96 5.40 -13.68
C PRO A 287 0.28 6.58 -12.99
N TYR A 288 -0.38 7.43 -13.77
CA TYR A 288 -1.10 8.61 -13.27
C TYR A 288 -2.19 8.23 -12.26
N GLY A 289 -2.84 7.08 -12.42
CA GLY A 289 -3.82 6.58 -11.45
C GLY A 289 -3.24 6.39 -10.05
N LEU A 290 -1.99 5.95 -9.92
CA LEU A 290 -1.31 5.87 -8.63
C LEU A 290 -0.89 7.26 -8.10
N ILE A 291 -0.52 8.19 -8.99
CA ILE A 291 -0.24 9.59 -8.59
C ILE A 291 -1.50 10.24 -8.00
N ASP A 292 -2.64 10.07 -8.69
CA ASP A 292 -3.94 10.56 -8.22
C ASP A 292 -4.32 9.88 -6.91
N ALA A 293 -4.14 8.56 -6.77
CA ALA A 293 -4.44 7.86 -5.53
C ALA A 293 -3.55 8.31 -4.35
N ASP A 294 -2.24 8.48 -4.54
CA ASP A 294 -1.32 9.02 -3.52
C ASP A 294 -1.75 10.43 -3.09
N ASN A 295 -1.97 11.31 -4.05
CA ASN A 295 -2.34 12.70 -3.78
C ASN A 295 -3.67 12.81 -3.02
N PHE A 296 -4.68 12.02 -3.41
CA PHE A 296 -6.00 12.06 -2.78
C PHE A 296 -6.13 11.20 -1.52
N SER A 297 -5.16 10.33 -1.23
CA SER A 297 -5.09 9.58 0.04
C SER A 297 -4.24 10.28 1.11
N ARG A 298 -3.35 11.19 0.72
CA ARG A 298 -2.52 11.97 1.64
C ARG A 298 -3.37 12.79 2.61
N VAL A 299 -2.98 12.78 3.88
CA VAL A 299 -3.50 13.67 4.92
C VAL A 299 -2.48 14.80 5.11
N GLY A 300 -2.94 16.05 5.11
CA GLY A 300 -2.08 17.22 5.24
C GLY A 300 -1.89 17.69 6.68
N ASP A 301 -0.76 18.37 6.93
CA ASP A 301 -0.41 18.88 8.27
C ASP A 301 -1.46 19.84 8.84
N ASP A 302 -2.00 20.75 8.00
CA ASP A 302 -3.05 21.70 8.42
C ASP A 302 -4.32 20.99 8.89
N GLU A 303 -4.75 19.95 8.15
CA GLU A 303 -5.90 19.11 8.50
C GLU A 303 -5.66 18.38 9.84
N VAL A 304 -4.44 17.89 10.07
CA VAL A 304 -4.08 17.23 11.33
C VAL A 304 -4.09 18.18 12.50
N GLU A 305 -3.56 19.40 12.35
CA GLU A 305 -3.56 20.38 13.42
C GLU A 305 -4.99 20.82 13.79
N GLU A 306 -5.89 20.94 12.80
CA GLU A 306 -7.32 21.17 13.04
C GLU A 306 -7.95 20.04 13.90
N TYR A 307 -7.76 18.78 13.50
CA TYR A 307 -8.29 17.65 14.27
C TYR A 307 -7.69 17.56 15.68
N LYS A 308 -6.41 17.88 15.82
CA LYS A 308 -5.74 17.91 17.12
C LYS A 308 -6.34 18.98 18.03
N ILE A 309 -6.60 20.19 17.54
CA ILE A 309 -7.27 21.25 18.30
C ILE A 309 -8.66 20.80 18.75
N LEU A 310 -9.46 20.21 17.85
CA LEU A 310 -10.79 19.70 18.17
C LEU A 310 -10.74 18.61 19.25
N LEU A 311 -9.83 17.65 19.09
CA LEU A 311 -9.66 16.53 20.02
C LEU A 311 -9.23 17.02 21.41
N LEU A 312 -8.27 17.95 21.47
CA LEU A 312 -7.80 18.55 22.73
C LEU A 312 -8.91 19.35 23.43
N SER A 313 -9.74 20.05 22.65
CA SER A 313 -10.91 20.77 23.16
C SER A 313 -11.91 19.80 23.80
N GLU A 314 -12.24 18.70 23.14
CA GLU A 314 -13.16 17.68 23.67
C GLU A 314 -12.60 16.95 24.90
N ILE A 315 -11.32 16.58 24.90
CA ILE A 315 -10.63 16.02 26.07
C ILE A 315 -10.71 16.98 27.27
N SER A 316 -10.56 18.27 27.02
CA SER A 316 -10.62 19.31 28.05
C SER A 316 -12.04 19.51 28.58
N LYS A 317 -13.06 19.56 27.72
CA LYS A 317 -14.48 19.63 28.11
C LYS A 317 -14.90 18.45 29.00
N GLN A 318 -14.34 17.26 28.76
CA GLN A 318 -14.59 16.08 29.58
C GLN A 318 -13.75 16.04 30.88
N GLY A 319 -12.95 17.07 31.16
CA GLY A 319 -12.11 17.15 32.36
C GLY A 319 -10.96 16.13 32.38
N LYS A 320 -10.54 15.61 31.21
CA LYS A 320 -9.51 14.57 31.11
C LYS A 320 -8.13 15.09 30.71
N TRP A 321 -8.00 16.39 30.40
CA TRP A 321 -6.74 17.00 29.93
C TRP A 321 -5.53 16.68 30.83
N SER A 322 -5.68 16.84 32.14
CA SER A 322 -4.58 16.61 33.09
C SER A 322 -4.04 15.17 33.06
N LYS A 323 -4.88 14.20 32.68
CA LYS A 323 -4.48 12.80 32.49
C LYS A 323 -3.68 12.64 31.20
N PHE A 324 -4.16 13.16 30.08
CA PHE A 324 -3.50 13.05 28.77
C PHE A 324 -2.18 13.84 28.71
N ALA A 325 -2.18 15.07 29.22
CA ALA A 325 -1.03 15.97 29.18
C ALA A 325 0.22 15.38 29.84
N LYS A 326 0.06 14.55 30.88
CA LYS A 326 1.18 13.86 31.54
C LYS A 326 1.94 12.92 30.61
N TYR A 327 1.24 12.27 29.68
CA TYR A 327 1.84 11.32 28.74
C TYR A 327 2.29 12.00 27.44
N ILE A 328 1.52 12.97 26.94
CA ILE A 328 1.91 13.71 25.72
C ILE A 328 3.25 14.43 25.92
N ARG A 329 3.43 15.07 27.09
CA ARG A 329 4.65 15.82 27.43
C ARG A 329 5.92 14.99 27.54
N THR A 330 5.81 13.65 27.55
CA THR A 330 7.01 12.79 27.59
C THR A 330 7.62 12.57 26.21
N VAL A 331 6.89 12.89 25.14
CA VAL A 331 7.32 12.65 23.75
C VAL A 331 7.38 13.91 22.89
N ASP A 332 6.82 15.03 23.35
CA ASP A 332 6.70 16.28 22.57
C ASP A 332 7.92 17.22 22.66
N ALA A 333 8.93 16.88 23.45
CA ALA A 333 10.10 17.75 23.67
C ALA A 333 10.81 18.14 22.36
N HIS A 334 10.88 17.22 21.38
CA HIS A 334 11.44 17.52 20.06
C HIS A 334 10.58 18.51 19.27
N ALA A 335 9.25 18.43 19.35
CA ALA A 335 8.35 19.37 18.70
C ALA A 335 8.47 20.78 19.32
N VAL A 336 8.59 20.86 20.65
CA VAL A 336 8.83 22.12 21.37
C VAL A 336 10.18 22.73 20.96
N LEU A 337 11.24 21.93 20.87
CA LEU A 337 12.56 22.41 20.41
C LEU A 337 12.52 22.89 18.96
N ASN A 338 11.80 22.21 18.06
CA ASN A 338 11.65 22.66 16.67
C ASN A 338 10.89 24.00 16.58
N MET A 339 9.89 24.23 17.43
CA MET A 339 9.20 25.52 17.51
C MET A 339 10.10 26.63 18.07
N LEU A 340 11.00 26.31 19.00
CA LEU A 340 11.93 27.27 19.60
C LEU A 340 13.17 27.55 18.73
N GLY A 341 13.58 26.58 17.91
CA GLY A 341 14.74 26.67 17.02
C GLY A 341 14.44 27.22 15.62
N GLY A 342 13.18 27.55 15.33
CA GLY A 342 12.78 28.24 14.11
C GLY A 342 13.16 29.71 14.13
N THR A 343 14.45 29.99 13.87
CA THR A 343 14.96 31.26 13.29
C THR A 343 15.56 30.99 11.94
#